data_AF-A0A8J7DHI7-F1
#
_entry.id   AF-A0A8J7DHI7-F1
#
_cell.length_a   1.000
_cell.length_b   1.000
_cell.length_c   1.000
_cell.angle_alpha   90.00
_cell.angle_beta   90.00
_cell.angle_gamma   90.00
#
_symmetry.space_group_name_H-M   'P 1'
#
loop_
_entity.id
_entity.type
_entity.pdbx_description
1 polymer ?
#
loop_
_entity_poly.entity_id
_entity_poly.type
_entity_poly.pdbx_seq_one_letter_code
_entity_poly.pdbx_strand_id
1 'polypeptide(L)'
;MKLDSAPLGISGRSQPEIELELEDSIDSKLTTATLSEPVQPLVTDSPQKQQSAAVIFGTTFITIFLAEIGDKTQLSTLLMSAESHSPWTVFMGSAAALVTTSLLAVLLGSWIASRLSPKIVEKSAGVMLLLISLMLFWDVLQG
;
A
#
# COMPACT_ATOMS: atom_id res chain seq x y z
N MET A 1 -29.23 56.39 -59.74
CA MET A 1 -29.72 56.33 -61.15
C MET A 1 -29.33 54.97 -61.72
N LYS A 2 -30.28 54.34 -62.44
CA LYS A 2 -30.21 53.21 -63.40
C LYS A 2 -28.91 52.37 -63.43
N LEU A 3 -28.94 51.10 -63.03
CA LEU A 3 -29.34 49.91 -63.82
C LEU A 3 -28.44 49.67 -65.03
N ASP A 4 -27.56 48.67 -64.93
CA ASP A 4 -27.28 47.79 -66.06
C ASP A 4 -27.72 46.37 -65.67
N SER A 5 -28.53 45.78 -66.52
CA SER A 5 -29.30 44.57 -66.28
C SER A 5 -29.01 43.56 -67.38
N ALA A 6 -28.83 42.30 -66.97
CA ALA A 6 -29.16 41.07 -67.71
C ALA A 6 -28.14 40.53 -68.75
N PRO A 7 -28.25 39.25 -69.21
CA PRO A 7 -29.26 38.24 -68.89
C PRO A 7 -28.76 36.83 -68.53
N LEU A 8 -29.73 36.01 -68.09
CA LEU A 8 -29.66 34.57 -67.80
C LEU A 8 -29.34 33.73 -69.05
N GLY A 9 -28.47 32.72 -68.88
CA GLY A 9 -28.19 31.67 -69.86
C GLY A 9 -28.33 30.28 -69.24
N ILE A 10 -29.08 29.42 -69.94
CA ILE A 10 -29.73 28.18 -69.51
C ILE A 10 -28.84 26.93 -69.68
N SER A 11 -29.15 25.89 -68.91
CA SER A 11 -28.96 24.45 -69.21
C SER A 11 -27.58 23.82 -69.10
N GLY A 12 -27.59 22.59 -68.57
CA GLY A 12 -26.70 21.55 -69.07
C GLY A 12 -26.19 20.56 -68.03
N ARG A 13 -27.06 19.68 -67.56
CA ARG A 13 -26.69 18.46 -66.84
C ARG A 13 -26.00 17.48 -67.81
N SER A 14 -24.75 17.10 -67.55
CA SER A 14 -24.12 15.87 -68.06
C SER A 14 -22.72 15.65 -67.44
N GLN A 15 -22.65 14.87 -66.35
CA GLN A 15 -21.54 13.91 -66.15
C GLN A 15 -21.72 12.77 -67.19
N PRO A 16 -20.74 11.91 -67.56
CA PRO A 16 -19.61 11.39 -66.75
C PRO A 16 -18.28 11.09 -67.52
N GLU A 17 -17.28 10.49 -66.82
CA GLU A 17 -16.25 9.54 -67.32
C GLU A 17 -15.10 10.12 -68.21
N ILE A 18 -13.79 9.89 -68.05
CA ILE A 18 -12.90 8.83 -67.51
C ILE A 18 -11.55 9.53 -67.16
N GLU A 19 -11.07 9.43 -65.93
CA GLU A 19 -9.87 8.65 -65.50
C GLU A 19 -8.52 9.06 -66.12
N LEU A 20 -7.58 9.47 -65.28
CA LEU A 20 -6.31 8.78 -65.01
C LEU A 20 -5.31 9.78 -64.44
N GLU A 21 -4.37 9.22 -63.67
CA GLU A 21 -3.25 9.86 -62.99
C GLU A 21 -3.64 10.29 -61.57
N LEU A 22 -3.10 9.81 -60.46
CA LEU A 22 -2.09 8.80 -60.12
C LEU A 22 -1.67 9.15 -58.68
N GLU A 23 -2.56 9.01 -57.69
CA GLU A 23 -2.12 9.08 -56.30
C GLU A 23 -2.17 7.69 -55.72
N ASP A 24 -1.11 6.96 -56.05
CA ASP A 24 -0.66 5.74 -55.40
C ASP A 24 -0.65 6.00 -53.89
N SER A 25 -1.73 5.57 -53.26
CA SER A 25 -1.59 4.96 -51.96
C SER A 25 -0.51 3.90 -52.11
N ILE A 26 0.61 4.06 -51.40
CA ILE A 26 1.31 3.02 -50.62
C ILE A 26 2.76 3.49 -50.38
N ASP A 27 3.09 3.49 -49.09
CA ASP A 27 4.42 3.48 -48.47
C ASP A 27 5.19 4.78 -48.18
N SER A 28 5.55 4.85 -46.90
CA SER A 28 6.71 5.55 -46.32
C SER A 28 6.51 6.92 -45.68
N LYS A 29 5.38 7.16 -44.97
CA LYS A 29 5.34 8.09 -43.81
C LYS A 29 4.40 7.64 -42.66
N LEU A 30 4.21 6.33 -42.45
CA LEU A 30 3.48 5.80 -41.29
C LEU A 30 4.41 5.32 -40.15
N THR A 31 5.64 5.81 -40.09
CA THR A 31 6.58 5.49 -39.00
C THR A 31 7.40 6.73 -38.68
N THR A 32 6.86 7.58 -37.81
CA THR A 32 7.54 8.58 -36.94
C THR A 32 6.61 9.79 -36.75
N ALA A 33 5.69 9.69 -35.80
CA ALA A 33 5.27 10.74 -34.88
C ALA A 33 3.95 10.31 -34.21
N THR A 34 4.04 10.00 -32.92
CA THR A 34 2.91 10.04 -31.98
C THR A 34 1.87 8.93 -32.19
N LEU A 35 2.25 7.65 -32.06
CA LEU A 35 2.07 6.93 -30.79
C LEU A 35 1.00 7.58 -29.90
N SER A 36 -0.24 7.16 -30.15
CA SER A 36 -1.15 6.70 -29.11
C SER A 36 -0.57 6.91 -27.71
N GLU A 37 -0.91 8.00 -27.04
CA GLU A 37 -0.97 7.91 -25.59
C GLU A 37 -1.96 6.77 -25.30
N PRO A 38 -1.54 5.66 -24.66
CA PRO A 38 -2.52 4.78 -24.08
C PRO A 38 -3.29 5.67 -23.11
N VAL A 39 -4.60 5.82 -23.35
CA VAL A 39 -5.52 6.42 -22.39
C VAL A 39 -5.22 5.75 -21.06
N GLN A 40 -4.50 6.46 -20.19
CA GLN A 40 -4.24 5.99 -18.85
C GLN A 40 -5.62 5.70 -18.27
N PRO A 41 -5.88 4.50 -17.72
CA PRO A 41 -7.13 4.30 -17.02
C PRO A 41 -7.18 5.44 -16.02
N LEU A 42 -8.28 6.20 -16.04
CA LEU A 42 -8.57 7.18 -15.01
C LEU A 42 -8.39 6.41 -13.70
N VAL A 43 -7.25 6.62 -13.05
CA VAL A 43 -7.07 6.22 -11.68
C VAL A 43 -8.09 7.11 -11.00
N THR A 44 -9.29 6.53 -10.82
CA THR A 44 -10.28 7.09 -9.92
C THR A 44 -9.55 7.13 -8.60
N ASP A 45 -8.98 8.30 -8.32
CA ASP A 45 -8.36 8.63 -7.06
C ASP A 45 -9.51 8.52 -6.07
N SER A 46 -9.66 7.30 -5.53
CA SER A 46 -10.70 7.00 -4.56
C SER A 46 -10.49 8.04 -3.49
N PRO A 47 -11.47 8.92 -3.18
CA PRO A 47 -11.25 10.03 -2.28
C PRO A 47 -10.62 9.47 -1.02
N GLN A 48 -9.33 9.77 -0.83
CA GLN A 48 -8.51 9.15 0.19
C GLN A 48 -9.08 9.64 1.51
N LYS A 49 -10.01 8.85 2.05
CA LYS A 49 -10.86 9.23 3.17
C LYS A 49 -9.92 9.64 4.28
N GLN A 50 -9.87 10.92 4.57
CA GLN A 50 -8.99 11.48 5.58
C GLN A 50 -9.47 10.91 6.92
N GLN A 51 -8.90 9.76 7.29
CA GLN A 51 -9.30 9.04 8.48
C GLN A 51 -8.95 9.94 9.66
N SER A 52 -9.97 10.32 10.42
CA SER A 52 -9.79 11.12 11.63
C SER A 52 -8.77 10.43 12.53
N ALA A 53 -7.89 11.22 13.17
CA ALA A 53 -6.91 10.69 14.12
C ALA A 53 -7.54 9.82 15.22
N ALA A 54 -8.80 10.12 15.59
CA ALA A 54 -9.58 9.31 16.52
C ALA A 54 -9.88 7.90 15.98
N VAL A 55 -10.11 7.76 14.67
CA VAL A 55 -10.31 6.47 14.01
C VAL A 55 -9.01 5.68 14.02
N ILE A 56 -7.89 6.31 13.67
CA ILE A 56 -6.56 5.67 13.68
C ILE A 56 -6.24 5.18 15.09
N PHE A 57 -6.32 6.07 16.09
CA PHE A 57 -6.12 5.75 17.49
C PHE A 57 -7.03 4.61 17.96
N GLY A 58 -8.34 4.70 17.67
CA GLY A 58 -9.31 3.68 18.06
C GLY A 58 -9.00 2.32 17.45
N THR A 59 -8.68 2.26 16.15
CA THR A 59 -8.34 1.01 15.48
C THR A 59 -7.05 0.41 16.02
N THR A 60 -5.99 1.21 16.15
CA THR A 60 -4.71 0.75 16.66
C THR A 60 -4.81 0.30 18.11
N PHE A 61 -5.51 1.06 18.96
CA PHE A 61 -5.75 0.69 20.36
C PHE A 61 -6.51 -0.62 20.46
N ILE A 62 -7.65 -0.77 19.76
CA ILE A 62 -8.45 -2.00 19.83
C ILE A 62 -7.64 -3.20 19.32
N THR A 63 -6.94 -3.06 18.19
CA THR A 63 -6.11 -4.14 17.63
C THR A 63 -5.01 -4.57 18.59
N ILE A 64 -4.25 -3.62 19.15
CA ILE A 64 -3.16 -3.94 20.09
C ILE A 64 -3.73 -4.48 21.40
N PHE A 65 -4.80 -3.87 21.92
CA PHE A 65 -5.46 -4.34 23.14
C PHE A 65 -5.93 -5.78 23.01
N LEU A 66 -6.66 -6.13 21.93
CA LEU A 66 -7.07 -7.52 21.70
C LEU A 66 -5.89 -8.47 21.53
N ALA A 67 -4.81 -8.04 20.88
CA ALA A 67 -3.60 -8.83 20.74
C ALA A 67 -2.87 -9.05 22.09
N GLU A 68 -3.01 -8.11 23.03
CA GLU A 68 -2.37 -8.15 24.34
C GLU A 68 -3.26 -8.65 25.50
N ILE A 69 -4.59 -8.74 25.33
CA ILE A 69 -5.47 -9.23 26.41
C ILE A 69 -5.07 -10.66 26.78
N GLY A 70 -4.61 -10.83 28.01
CA GLY A 70 -4.19 -12.14 28.53
C GLY A 70 -2.75 -12.50 28.19
N ASP A 71 -1.90 -11.53 27.82
CA ASP A 71 -0.46 -11.79 27.77
C ASP A 71 0.03 -12.31 29.13
N LYS A 72 0.90 -13.31 29.08
CA LYS A 72 1.48 -13.96 30.27
C LYS A 72 2.21 -12.93 31.14
N THR A 73 2.77 -11.88 30.54
CA THR A 73 3.43 -10.78 31.26
C THR A 73 2.44 -9.99 32.12
N GLN A 74 1.20 -9.80 31.67
CA GLN A 74 0.16 -9.10 32.43
C GLN A 74 -0.27 -9.93 33.65
N LEU A 75 -0.48 -11.23 33.48
CA LEU A 75 -0.80 -12.13 34.59
C LEU A 75 0.36 -12.23 35.60
N SER A 76 1.60 -12.34 35.11
CA SER A 76 2.79 -12.36 35.96
C SER A 76 2.93 -11.08 36.78
N THR A 77 2.73 -9.92 36.16
CA THR A 77 2.78 -8.62 36.85
C THR A 77 1.64 -8.49 37.86
N LEU A 78 0.43 -8.94 37.52
CA LEU A 78 -0.73 -8.96 38.43
C LEU A 78 -0.46 -9.85 39.65
N LEU A 79 0.06 -11.06 39.44
CA LEU A 79 0.38 -12.00 40.52
C LEU A 79 1.49 -11.45 41.42
N MET A 80 2.57 -10.91 40.84
CA MET A 80 3.62 -10.24 41.62
C MET A 80 3.07 -9.05 42.42
N SER A 81 2.13 -8.28 41.83
CA SER A 81 1.49 -7.17 42.53
C SER A 81 0.55 -7.64 43.64
N ALA A 82 -0.10 -8.80 43.47
CA ALA A 82 -1.03 -9.36 44.43
C ALA A 82 -0.32 -10.00 45.64
N GLU A 83 0.86 -10.61 45.43
CA GLU A 83 1.68 -11.15 46.53
C GLU A 83 2.53 -10.08 47.24
N SER A 84 2.80 -8.96 46.58
CA SER A 84 3.63 -7.90 47.17
C SER A 84 2.85 -7.08 48.21
N HIS A 85 3.45 -6.88 49.38
CA HIS A 85 2.97 -5.92 50.38
C HIS A 85 2.99 -4.46 49.89
N SER A 86 3.65 -4.18 48.76
CA SER A 86 3.73 -2.83 48.16
C SER A 86 3.48 -2.87 46.64
N PRO A 87 2.21 -2.72 46.18
CA PRO A 87 1.86 -2.82 44.76
C PRO A 87 2.54 -1.74 43.90
N TRP A 88 2.76 -0.55 44.47
CA TRP A 88 3.48 0.54 43.80
C TRP A 88 4.93 0.19 43.44
N THR A 89 5.62 -0.58 44.29
CA THR A 89 7.00 -1.03 44.02
C THR A 89 7.04 -2.00 42.86
N VAL A 90 6.07 -2.93 42.78
CA VAL A 90 5.96 -3.87 41.66
C VAL A 90 5.67 -3.15 40.36
N PHE A 91 4.76 -2.17 40.40
CA PHE A 91 4.45 -1.33 39.24
C PHE A 91 5.68 -0.58 38.72
N MET A 92 6.44 0.06 39.61
CA MET A 92 7.68 0.75 39.23
C MET A 92 8.75 -0.22 38.71
N GLY A 93 8.88 -1.40 39.31
CA GLY A 93 9.81 -2.43 38.87
C GLY A 93 9.46 -2.98 37.49
N SER A 94 8.20 -3.33 37.24
CA SER A 94 7.74 -3.83 35.94
C SER A 94 7.81 -2.76 34.86
N ALA A 95 7.43 -1.51 35.18
CA ALA A 95 7.58 -0.38 34.27
C ALA A 95 9.05 -0.14 33.89
N ALA A 96 9.95 -0.14 34.87
CA ALA A 96 11.39 0.01 34.63
C ALA A 96 11.95 -1.16 33.79
N ALA A 97 11.53 -2.39 34.08
CA ALA A 97 11.92 -3.57 33.30
C ALA A 97 11.45 -3.48 31.85
N LEU A 98 10.21 -3.04 31.62
CA LEU A 98 9.65 -2.88 30.27
C LEU A 98 10.38 -1.80 29.47
N VAL A 99 10.65 -0.65 30.08
CA VAL A 99 11.42 0.44 29.46
C VAL A 99 12.83 -0.03 29.12
N THR A 100 13.50 -0.68 30.07
CA THR A 100 14.86 -1.21 29.87
C THR A 100 14.90 -2.23 28.74
N THR A 101 13.98 -3.19 28.74
CA THR A 101 13.91 -4.23 27.71
C THR A 101 13.60 -3.63 26.34
N SER A 102 12.68 -2.67 26.27
CA SER A 102 12.35 -1.97 25.02
C SER A 102 13.55 -1.18 24.49
N LEU A 103 14.28 -0.50 25.36
CA LEU A 103 15.49 0.24 24.99
C LEU A 103 16.57 -0.71 24.44
N LEU A 104 16.81 -1.84 25.13
CA LEU A 104 17.73 -2.87 24.67
C LEU A 104 17.29 -3.44 23.33
N ALA A 105 16.00 -3.75 23.15
CA ALA A 105 15.46 -4.28 21.91
C ALA A 105 15.66 -3.30 20.74
N VAL A 106 15.45 -2.00 20.94
CA VAL A 106 15.67 -0.97 19.91
C VAL A 106 17.16 -0.82 19.59
N LEU A 107 18.04 -0.80 20.59
CA LEU A 107 19.50 -0.72 20.38
C LEU A 107 20.02 -1.92 19.59
N LEU A 108 19.65 -3.13 20.03
CA LEU A 108 20.05 -4.37 19.37
C LEU A 108 19.42 -4.52 17.99
N GLY A 109 18.15 -4.15 17.86
CA GLY A 109 17.39 -4.12 16.61
C GLY A 109 17.99 -3.14 15.59
N SER A 110 18.39 -1.95 16.02
CA SER A 110 19.08 -0.98 15.15
C SER A 110 20.45 -1.48 14.72
N TRP A 111 21.22 -2.05 15.66
CA TRP A 111 22.53 -2.63 15.37
C TRP A 111 22.43 -3.78 14.36
N ILE A 112 21.47 -4.70 14.54
CA ILE A 112 21.29 -5.83 13.63
C ILE A 112 20.78 -5.36 12.26
N ALA A 113 19.88 -4.38 12.22
CA ALA A 113 19.36 -3.80 10.97
C ALA A 113 20.45 -3.07 10.18
N SER A 114 21.46 -2.52 10.85
CA SER A 114 22.61 -1.88 10.17
C SER A 114 23.55 -2.89 9.48
N ARG A 115 23.55 -4.15 9.92
CA ARG A 115 24.45 -5.20 9.45
C ARG A 115 23.78 -6.22 8.53
N LEU A 116 22.47 -6.43 8.68
CA LEU A 116 21.71 -7.45 7.95
C LEU A 116 20.76 -6.83 6.94
N SER A 117 20.65 -7.46 5.77
CA SER A 117 19.63 -7.10 4.78
C SER A 117 18.21 -7.37 5.33
N PRO A 118 17.21 -6.51 5.06
CA PRO A 118 15.84 -6.68 5.56
C PRO A 118 15.24 -8.06 5.30
N LYS A 119 15.56 -8.66 4.15
CA LYS A 119 15.10 -10.01 3.76
C LYS A 119 15.57 -11.10 4.73
N ILE A 120 16.77 -10.96 5.27
CA ILE A 120 17.34 -11.93 6.22
C ILE A 120 16.61 -11.81 7.56
N VAL A 121 16.35 -10.58 8.01
CA VAL A 121 15.64 -10.31 9.26
C VAL A 121 14.21 -10.87 9.19
N GLU A 122 13.47 -10.58 8.13
CA GLU A 122 12.10 -11.08 7.92
C GLU A 122 12.06 -12.62 7.89
N LYS A 123 12.94 -13.25 7.10
CA LYS A 123 13.02 -14.72 7.03
C LYS A 123 13.39 -15.32 8.39
N SER A 124 14.32 -14.70 9.12
CA SER A 124 14.73 -15.18 10.44
C SER A 124 13.61 -15.10 11.46
N ALA A 125 12.84 -14.01 11.47
CA ALA A 125 11.69 -13.84 12.36
C ALA A 125 10.62 -14.91 12.08
N GLY A 126 10.31 -15.16 10.80
CA GLY A 126 9.36 -16.20 10.40
C GLY A 126 9.82 -17.61 10.81
N VAL A 127 11.10 -17.95 10.59
CA VAL A 127 11.66 -19.25 10.99
C VAL A 127 11.64 -19.40 12.51
N MET A 128 12.03 -18.38 13.26
CA MET A 128 12.03 -18.42 14.73
C MET A 128 10.62 -18.64 15.27
N LEU A 129 9.62 -17.97 14.68
CA LEU A 129 8.21 -18.13 15.06
C LEU A 129 7.69 -19.54 14.75
N LEU A 130 8.06 -20.10 13.59
CA LEU A 130 7.70 -21.47 13.21
C LEU A 130 8.33 -22.50 14.16
N LEU A 131 9.59 -22.31 14.53
CA LEU A 131 10.29 -23.18 15.50
C LEU A 131 9.62 -23.14 16.88
N ILE A 132 9.32 -21.95 17.41
CA ILE A 132 8.62 -21.79 18.69
C ILE A 132 7.23 -22.44 18.62
N SER A 133 6.50 -22.25 17.52
CA SER A 133 5.19 -22.86 17.32
C SER A 133 5.26 -24.39 17.29
N LEU A 134 6.25 -24.97 16.61
CA LEU A 134 6.40 -26.41 16.52
C LEU A 134 6.85 -27.04 17.85
N MET A 135 7.76 -26.36 18.56
CA MET A 135 8.17 -26.75 19.90
C MET A 135 6.99 -26.78 20.87
N LEU A 136 6.19 -25.71 20.91
CA LEU A 136 4.99 -25.65 21.75
C LEU A 136 3.96 -26.72 21.37
N PHE A 137 3.77 -26.98 20.07
CA PHE A 137 2.86 -28.02 19.61
C PHE A 137 3.31 -29.41 20.05
N TRP A 138 4.61 -29.68 20.00
CA TRP A 138 5.19 -30.95 20.45
C TRP A 138 5.07 -31.13 21.96
N ASP A 139 5.37 -30.09 22.74
CA ASP A 139 5.20 -30.10 24.20
C ASP A 139 3.74 -30.37 24.60
N VAL A 140 2.77 -29.82 23.85
CA VAL A 140 1.34 -30.08 24.04
C VAL A 140 0.94 -31.50 23.66
N LEU A 141 1.61 -32.14 22.70
CA LEU A 141 1.31 -33.50 22.27
C LEU A 141 1.85 -34.55 23.27
N GLN A 142 2.93 -34.21 24.00
CA GLN A 142 3.57 -35.10 24.97
C GLN A 142 3.09 -34.91 26.41
N GLY A 143 2.47 -33.76 26.73
CA GLY A 143 1.88 -33.45 28.05
C GLY A 143 0.45 -33.94 28.17
#